data_AF-A0A2M8LIN4-F1
#
_entry.id   AF-A0A2M8LIN4-F1
#
_cell.length_a   1.000
_cell.length_b   1.000
_cell.length_c   1.000
_cell.angle_alpha   90.00
_cell.angle_beta   90.00
_cell.angle_gamma   90.00
#
_symmetry.space_group_name_H-M   'P 1'
#
loop_
_entity.id
_entity.type
_entity.pdbx_description
1 polymer ?
#
loop_
_entity_poly.entity_id
_entity_poly.type
_entity_poly.pdbx_seq_one_letter_code
_entity_poly.pdbx_strand_id
1 'polypeptide(L)'
;MTRFPLISLLVGLSLTVACAPDETVVETLTVDDGSNDGSSDDGSDDGSNDDGDGEDIAIDADLDGYSTLLDCNDADASVNPGMPEVCDGIDNDCSGEIDDGLPIVESYLDEDGDGYGTGDVVQTCGLEGYATQDGDCNDANADIHPGAEDPTGDGIDSNCDDGLDNGETDPGTDDGDTGGDTGETDLVDADADGSYSDVDCDDSDATIYPGATEVEDSLDNDCDGEIDEDCEVPAEDADSDGYSTVSDCDDSDTDVNPGATEICGNGVDDDCSGGDADCSEPDADADGSTADVDCDDADASVYPGAIEIAYDGIDQDCDGSDLDDVDGDGYVYGDDCDDSDADVNPDADETDFGIDGEDNDCDSAVDEDWQAKVIAEYPSSSYYVLNASFYTSGATPNALGWQESDTESSGTTTSVDFLTEDYGDMSGACGLIININVGNPATDWYCVEWAIDESVALDVWHDGVWYDESDVVEWIADNSSGSCAAVVQTNPSSSCTPINDTDE
;
A
#
# COMPACT_ATOMS: atom_id res chain seq x y z
N MET A 1 24.22 -24.69 -63.74
CA MET A 1 23.27 -24.92 -64.86
C MET A 1 21.90 -24.91 -64.21
N THR A 2 20.97 -23.97 -64.31
CA THR A 2 20.45 -23.05 -65.36
C THR A 2 19.52 -22.05 -64.61
N ARG A 3 19.78 -20.74 -64.48
CA ARG A 3 19.34 -19.57 -65.29
C ARG A 3 17.87 -19.50 -65.83
N PHE A 4 17.10 -18.53 -65.25
CA PHE A 4 16.13 -17.53 -65.83
C PHE A 4 14.71 -17.97 -66.33
N PRO A 5 13.68 -17.08 -66.55
CA PRO A 5 13.10 -15.94 -65.75
C PRO A 5 11.56 -15.63 -66.00
N LEU A 6 11.09 -14.38 -65.67
CA LEU A 6 9.90 -13.58 -66.16
C LEU A 6 8.54 -13.77 -65.40
N ILE A 7 7.62 -12.82 -65.09
CA ILE A 7 7.14 -11.46 -65.54
C ILE A 7 6.21 -10.89 -64.41
N SER A 8 6.35 -9.67 -63.86
CA SER A 8 5.73 -8.36 -64.19
C SER A 8 4.20 -8.29 -64.39
N LEU A 9 3.45 -7.61 -63.50
CA LEU A 9 2.24 -6.87 -63.89
C LEU A 9 2.01 -5.64 -63.00
N LEU A 10 2.00 -4.48 -63.67
CA LEU A 10 1.64 -3.15 -63.21
C LEU A 10 0.14 -2.94 -63.49
N VAL A 11 -0.65 -2.40 -62.56
CA VAL A 11 -1.77 -1.51 -62.89
C VAL A 11 -1.92 -0.48 -61.78
N GLY A 12 -1.65 0.78 -62.12
CA GLY A 12 -2.14 1.94 -61.37
C GLY A 12 -3.40 2.51 -62.04
N LEU A 13 -4.22 3.22 -61.27
CA LEU A 13 -5.17 4.19 -61.82
C LEU A 13 -5.38 5.34 -60.82
N SER A 14 -5.00 6.54 -61.26
CA SER A 14 -5.26 7.85 -60.63
C SER A 14 -6.71 8.29 -60.79
N LEU A 15 -7.21 9.14 -59.88
CA LEU A 15 -7.89 10.38 -60.28
C LEU A 15 -7.83 11.47 -59.18
N THR A 16 -7.94 12.72 -59.63
CA THR A 16 -7.38 13.97 -59.10
C THR A 16 -8.42 14.99 -58.57
N VAL A 17 -8.05 15.74 -57.53
CA VAL A 17 -8.14 17.22 -57.29
C VAL A 17 -9.51 17.93 -57.13
N ALA A 18 -9.69 18.64 -56.00
CA ALA A 18 -10.11 20.07 -55.85
C ALA A 18 -10.06 20.49 -54.35
N CYS A 19 -9.20 21.44 -53.92
CA CYS A 19 -9.41 22.89 -53.69
C CYS A 19 -10.30 23.29 -52.47
N ALA A 20 -9.68 23.91 -51.45
CA ALA A 20 -10.18 24.46 -50.16
C ALA A 20 -11.06 25.74 -50.31
N PRO A 21 -11.46 26.51 -49.25
CA PRO A 21 -11.41 26.35 -47.76
C PRO A 21 -12.76 26.69 -47.02
N ASP A 22 -12.87 26.49 -45.69
CA ASP A 22 -13.29 27.49 -44.66
C ASP A 22 -13.39 26.87 -43.23
N GLU A 23 -13.15 27.72 -42.22
CA GLU A 23 -12.94 27.64 -40.75
C GLU A 23 -13.84 26.70 -39.90
N THR A 24 -13.47 26.21 -38.69
CA THR A 24 -13.10 26.95 -37.46
C THR A 24 -12.31 26.13 -36.42
N VAL A 25 -11.18 26.71 -35.97
CA VAL A 25 -10.55 26.81 -34.62
C VAL A 25 -10.80 25.74 -33.55
N VAL A 26 -9.73 25.03 -33.17
CA VAL A 26 -9.37 24.75 -31.77
C VAL A 26 -7.89 25.11 -31.62
N GLU A 27 -7.60 25.99 -30.67
CA GLU A 27 -6.30 26.62 -30.43
C GLU A 27 -5.45 25.70 -29.55
N THR A 28 -4.43 25.06 -30.12
CA THR A 28 -3.36 24.41 -29.36
C THR A 28 -2.22 25.41 -29.21
N LEU A 29 -1.97 25.86 -27.98
CA LEU A 29 -0.82 26.69 -27.64
C LEU A 29 0.41 25.78 -27.57
N THR A 30 1.27 25.84 -28.58
CA THR A 30 2.63 25.29 -28.51
C THR A 30 3.55 26.33 -27.89
N VAL A 31 4.18 26.01 -26.76
CA VAL A 31 5.33 26.77 -26.25
C VAL A 31 6.58 26.40 -27.04
N ASP A 32 7.22 27.44 -27.56
CA ASP A 32 8.34 27.48 -28.50
C ASP A 32 9.67 27.30 -27.76
N ASP A 33 10.52 26.41 -28.27
CA ASP A 33 11.88 26.20 -27.79
C ASP A 33 12.85 27.23 -28.40
N GLY A 34 13.37 28.08 -27.53
CA GLY A 34 14.73 28.56 -27.67
C GLY A 34 14.89 30.06 -27.90
N SER A 35 15.72 30.66 -27.07
CA SER A 35 16.72 31.63 -27.50
C SER A 35 17.86 31.74 -26.48
N ASN A 36 19.03 31.27 -26.92
CA ASN A 36 20.33 31.62 -26.40
C ASN A 36 20.72 33.03 -26.91
N ASP A 37 20.93 34.00 -26.02
CA ASP A 37 21.83 35.13 -26.27
C ASP A 37 22.60 35.60 -25.03
N GLY A 38 23.91 35.32 -25.03
CA GLY A 38 24.83 35.91 -24.06
C GLY A 38 25.07 37.40 -24.31
N SER A 39 25.16 38.18 -23.23
CA SER A 39 25.96 39.41 -23.18
C SER A 39 26.45 39.68 -21.77
N SER A 40 27.76 39.75 -21.61
CA SER A 40 28.45 40.32 -20.46
C SER A 40 28.24 41.84 -20.41
N ASP A 41 28.00 42.38 -19.22
CA ASP A 41 28.50 43.70 -18.80
C ASP A 41 28.51 43.78 -17.27
N ASP A 42 29.27 44.75 -16.79
CA ASP A 42 30.08 44.82 -15.59
C ASP A 42 29.48 45.68 -14.46
N GLY A 43 29.72 45.27 -13.21
CA GLY A 43 30.09 46.21 -12.14
C GLY A 43 29.06 46.58 -11.06
N SER A 44 29.27 45.95 -9.90
CA SER A 44 29.37 46.55 -8.56
C SER A 44 28.16 47.12 -7.81
N ASP A 45 27.97 46.53 -6.63
CA ASP A 45 27.77 47.18 -5.30
C ASP A 45 26.40 47.83 -5.03
N ASP A 46 25.56 47.18 -4.22
CA ASP A 46 25.47 47.44 -2.78
C ASP A 46 24.44 46.53 -2.08
N GLY A 47 24.89 45.86 -1.01
CA GLY A 47 23.99 45.09 -0.15
C GLY A 47 23.06 46.01 0.64
N SER A 48 21.75 45.70 0.65
CA SER A 48 20.78 46.00 1.72
C SER A 48 19.45 45.30 1.45
N ASN A 49 19.31 44.11 2.02
CA ASN A 49 18.13 43.56 2.70
C ASN A 49 16.78 43.48 1.95
N ASP A 50 16.30 42.23 1.86
CA ASP A 50 14.93 41.81 2.17
C ASP A 50 13.82 42.37 1.27
N ASP A 51 13.51 41.62 0.21
CA ASP A 51 12.14 41.29 -0.17
C ASP A 51 12.20 39.88 -0.77
N GLY A 52 11.58 38.92 -0.11
CA GLY A 52 11.47 37.55 -0.59
C GLY A 52 10.66 37.48 -1.88
N ASP A 53 11.31 36.99 -2.92
CA ASP A 53 10.72 36.43 -4.13
C ASP A 53 11.47 35.14 -4.47
N GLY A 54 11.38 34.18 -3.54
CA GLY A 54 11.35 32.79 -3.95
C GLY A 54 10.11 32.64 -4.83
N GLU A 55 10.32 32.50 -6.13
CA GLU A 55 9.31 31.89 -7.01
C GLU A 55 9.24 30.43 -6.54
N ASP A 56 8.43 30.23 -5.50
CA ASP A 56 7.96 28.94 -5.02
C ASP A 56 7.19 28.36 -6.21
N ILE A 57 7.84 27.47 -6.96
CA ILE A 57 7.17 26.71 -8.00
C ILE A 57 6.16 25.87 -7.23
N ALA A 58 4.91 26.30 -7.23
CA ALA A 58 3.83 25.52 -6.65
C ALA A 58 3.73 24.25 -7.50
N ILE A 59 4.30 23.17 -6.97
CA ILE A 59 4.24 21.83 -7.53
C ILE A 59 2.78 21.36 -7.37
N ASP A 60 2.32 20.62 -8.36
CA ASP A 60 1.05 19.90 -8.41
C ASP A 60 1.48 18.43 -8.39
N ALA A 61 1.58 17.84 -7.21
CA ALA A 61 2.21 16.53 -7.05
C ALA A 61 1.26 15.35 -7.38
N ASP A 62 -0.05 15.53 -7.28
CA ASP A 62 -1.06 14.53 -7.65
C ASP A 62 -1.69 14.75 -9.05
N LEU A 63 -1.30 15.84 -9.74
CA LEU A 63 -1.67 16.18 -11.11
C LEU A 63 -3.17 16.49 -11.31
N ASP A 64 -3.85 16.95 -10.28
CA ASP A 64 -5.28 17.31 -10.34
C ASP A 64 -5.53 18.73 -10.89
N GLY A 65 -4.46 19.49 -11.11
CA GLY A 65 -4.49 20.85 -11.65
C GLY A 65 -4.59 21.96 -10.60
N TYR A 66 -4.60 21.61 -9.32
CA TYR A 66 -4.30 22.49 -8.20
C TYR A 66 -2.83 22.29 -7.80
N SER A 67 -2.30 23.25 -7.06
CA SER A 67 -0.89 23.22 -6.66
C SER A 67 -0.83 23.27 -5.16
N THR A 68 0.25 22.83 -4.53
CA THR A 68 0.59 22.91 -3.09
C THR A 68 0.08 24.14 -2.32
N LEU A 69 -0.09 25.29 -2.95
CA LEU A 69 -0.59 26.53 -2.32
C LEU A 69 -2.12 26.65 -2.26
N LEU A 70 -2.85 26.01 -3.18
CA LEU A 70 -4.31 25.99 -3.28
C LEU A 70 -4.89 24.63 -2.89
N ASP A 71 -4.08 23.58 -2.94
CA ASP A 71 -4.43 22.23 -2.54
C ASP A 71 -4.18 22.02 -1.04
N CYS A 72 -5.17 21.49 -0.33
CA CYS A 72 -5.02 21.17 1.10
C CYS A 72 -4.38 19.80 1.34
N ASN A 73 -4.33 18.94 0.32
CA ASN A 73 -3.59 17.68 0.29
C ASN A 73 -3.06 17.38 -1.13
N ASP A 74 -1.93 18.01 -1.49
CA ASP A 74 -1.28 17.90 -2.82
C ASP A 74 -0.78 16.49 -3.21
N ALA A 75 -1.02 15.48 -2.37
CA ALA A 75 -0.69 14.08 -2.63
C ALA A 75 -1.95 13.25 -2.94
N ASP A 76 -3.12 13.86 -3.01
CA ASP A 76 -4.41 13.19 -3.18
C ASP A 76 -5.33 14.00 -4.09
N ALA A 77 -5.38 13.59 -5.36
CA ALA A 77 -6.20 14.23 -6.39
C ALA A 77 -7.71 14.24 -6.11
N SER A 78 -8.17 13.55 -5.06
CA SER A 78 -9.56 13.60 -4.59
C SER A 78 -9.85 14.74 -3.60
N VAL A 79 -8.83 15.47 -3.16
CA VAL A 79 -8.90 16.53 -2.15
C VAL A 79 -8.39 17.84 -2.74
N ASN A 80 -9.30 18.65 -3.30
CA ASN A 80 -8.96 19.94 -3.88
C ASN A 80 -10.16 20.89 -3.96
N PRO A 81 -9.96 22.22 -4.16
CA PRO A 81 -11.04 23.20 -4.23
C PRO A 81 -12.14 22.98 -5.29
N GLY A 82 -11.94 22.04 -6.23
CA GLY A 82 -12.90 21.68 -7.26
C GLY A 82 -13.73 20.44 -6.92
N MET A 83 -13.35 19.68 -5.90
CA MET A 83 -14.01 18.43 -5.54
C MET A 83 -15.23 18.67 -4.65
N PRO A 84 -16.30 17.88 -4.80
CA PRO A 84 -17.42 17.88 -3.87
C PRO A 84 -17.09 17.07 -2.62
N GLU A 85 -17.56 17.54 -1.47
CA GLU A 85 -17.47 16.83 -0.19
C GLU A 85 -18.05 15.41 -0.25
N VAL A 86 -17.32 14.47 0.35
CA VAL A 86 -17.69 13.08 0.61
C VAL A 86 -17.75 12.89 2.12
N CYS A 87 -18.62 12.01 2.63
CA CYS A 87 -18.75 11.80 4.08
C CYS A 87 -17.66 10.87 4.62
N ASP A 88 -16.42 11.34 4.62
CA ASP A 88 -15.23 10.57 4.99
C ASP A 88 -14.42 11.21 6.14
N GLY A 89 -14.86 12.37 6.65
CA GLY A 89 -14.17 13.09 7.71
C GLY A 89 -12.96 13.89 7.22
N ILE A 90 -12.81 14.06 5.90
CA ILE A 90 -11.82 14.89 5.23
C ILE A 90 -12.52 16.14 4.68
N ASP A 91 -11.76 17.20 4.44
CA ASP A 91 -12.21 18.43 3.77
C ASP A 91 -11.82 18.30 2.29
N ASN A 92 -12.63 17.58 1.49
CA ASN A 92 -12.31 17.25 0.11
C ASN A 92 -12.32 18.49 -0.79
N ASP A 93 -13.06 19.54 -0.43
CA ASP A 93 -13.19 20.78 -1.20
C ASP A 93 -12.30 21.93 -0.69
N CYS A 94 -11.44 21.64 0.28
CA CYS A 94 -10.50 22.57 0.91
C CYS A 94 -11.16 23.90 1.36
N SER A 95 -12.45 23.89 1.73
CA SER A 95 -13.17 25.06 2.24
C SER A 95 -12.74 25.44 3.66
N GLY A 96 -12.11 24.51 4.38
CA GLY A 96 -11.74 24.60 5.79
C GLY A 96 -12.81 24.08 6.75
N GLU A 97 -13.91 23.51 6.24
CA GLU A 97 -14.94 22.82 7.02
C GLU A 97 -15.04 21.36 6.54
N ILE A 98 -14.88 20.39 7.46
CA ILE A 98 -14.96 18.96 7.14
C ILE A 98 -16.41 18.54 6.91
N ASP A 99 -16.66 17.73 5.87
CA ASP A 99 -17.95 17.14 5.47
C ASP A 99 -19.07 18.19 5.28
N ASP A 100 -18.72 19.37 4.78
CA ASP A 100 -19.66 20.47 4.60
C ASP A 100 -20.58 20.27 3.39
N GLY A 101 -21.68 21.02 3.30
CA GLY A 101 -22.63 20.88 2.18
C GLY A 101 -23.40 19.55 2.11
N LEU A 102 -23.06 18.55 2.93
CA LEU A 102 -23.70 17.23 2.99
C LEU A 102 -24.96 17.21 3.88
N PRO A 103 -25.90 16.29 3.62
CA PRO A 103 -27.09 16.16 4.46
C PRO A 103 -26.71 15.56 5.83
N ILE A 104 -26.67 16.40 6.86
CA ILE A 104 -26.52 15.92 8.24
C ILE A 104 -27.75 15.13 8.69
N VAL A 105 -27.52 13.93 9.21
CA VAL A 105 -28.50 13.04 9.83
C VAL A 105 -28.18 12.86 11.32
N GLU A 106 -29.21 12.56 12.10
CA GLU A 106 -29.04 12.13 13.48
C GLU A 106 -28.62 10.66 13.46
N SER A 107 -27.47 10.35 14.07
CA SER A 107 -26.87 9.03 14.09
C SER A 107 -26.45 8.62 15.50
N TYR A 108 -26.25 7.32 15.67
CA TYR A 108 -25.89 6.62 16.91
C TYR A 108 -24.61 5.82 16.64
N LEU A 109 -23.75 5.66 17.66
CA LEU A 109 -22.55 4.84 17.50
C LEU A 109 -22.97 3.40 17.23
N ASP A 110 -22.34 2.76 16.26
CA ASP A 110 -22.64 1.39 15.82
C ASP A 110 -21.30 0.64 15.74
N GLU A 111 -20.90 -0.02 16.84
CA GLU A 111 -19.59 -0.67 17.00
C GLU A 111 -19.54 -2.07 16.35
N ASP A 112 -20.67 -2.73 16.11
CA ASP A 112 -20.74 -4.07 15.51
C ASP A 112 -21.27 -4.12 14.06
N GLY A 113 -21.84 -3.02 13.56
CA GLY A 113 -22.16 -2.81 12.15
C GLY A 113 -23.47 -3.41 11.67
N ASP A 114 -24.45 -3.63 12.55
CA ASP A 114 -25.76 -4.18 12.18
C ASP A 114 -26.78 -3.12 11.67
N GLY A 115 -26.41 -1.85 11.74
CA GLY A 115 -27.23 -0.73 11.27
C GLY A 115 -28.23 -0.20 12.31
N TYR A 116 -28.16 -0.69 13.54
CA TYR A 116 -28.66 -0.07 14.76
C TYR A 116 -27.48 0.37 15.62
N GLY A 117 -27.69 1.43 16.39
CA GLY A 117 -26.65 1.94 17.27
C GLY A 117 -27.21 2.35 18.61
N THR A 118 -26.32 2.64 19.54
CA THR A 118 -26.66 3.02 20.91
C THR A 118 -26.04 4.34 21.35
N GLY A 119 -26.58 4.93 22.43
CA GLY A 119 -25.96 6.05 23.14
C GLY A 119 -26.48 7.46 22.80
N ASP A 120 -25.61 8.46 22.93
CA ASP A 120 -25.96 9.86 22.71
C ASP A 120 -26.02 10.17 21.21
N VAL A 121 -27.07 10.84 20.75
CA VAL A 121 -27.21 11.25 19.35
C VAL A 121 -26.05 12.15 18.91
N VAL A 122 -25.41 11.78 17.82
CA VAL A 122 -24.38 12.56 17.12
C VAL A 122 -24.96 13.01 15.78
N GLN A 123 -24.58 14.20 15.32
CA GLN A 123 -24.93 14.65 13.98
C GLN A 123 -23.78 14.30 13.05
N THR A 124 -24.01 13.42 12.08
CA THR A 124 -23.02 13.00 11.08
C THR A 124 -23.63 13.13 9.69
N CYS A 125 -22.82 13.07 8.63
CA CYS A 125 -23.29 12.99 7.24
C CYS A 125 -23.56 11.54 6.78
N GLY A 126 -23.49 10.55 7.69
CA GLY A 126 -23.53 9.11 7.36
C GLY A 126 -22.16 8.41 7.39
N LEU A 127 -21.28 8.81 8.31
CA LEU A 127 -19.96 8.20 8.51
C LEU A 127 -20.07 6.71 8.86
N GLU A 128 -19.09 5.91 8.43
CA GLU A 128 -18.96 4.52 8.85
C GLU A 128 -18.77 4.41 10.37
N GLY A 129 -19.34 3.34 10.97
CA GLY A 129 -19.40 3.15 12.43
C GLY A 129 -20.52 3.94 13.12
N TYR A 130 -21.47 4.48 12.35
CA TYR A 130 -22.68 5.12 12.87
C TYR A 130 -23.95 4.63 12.17
N ALA A 131 -24.94 4.22 12.97
CA ALA A 131 -26.26 3.87 12.50
C ALA A 131 -27.24 5.05 12.54
N THR A 132 -28.22 5.07 11.64
CA THR A 132 -29.33 6.05 11.69
C THR A 132 -30.50 5.56 12.54
N GLN A 133 -30.47 4.29 12.95
CA GLN A 133 -31.48 3.68 13.81
C GLN A 133 -30.93 3.55 15.23
N ASP A 134 -31.73 3.95 16.21
CA ASP A 134 -31.45 3.81 17.64
C ASP A 134 -32.03 2.49 18.16
N GLY A 135 -31.61 2.09 19.35
CA GLY A 135 -32.24 1.03 20.13
C GLY A 135 -31.46 -0.26 20.17
N ASP A 136 -30.19 -0.24 19.76
CA ASP A 136 -29.30 -1.37 20.01
C ASP A 136 -29.07 -1.54 21.52
N CYS A 137 -29.44 -2.72 22.00
CA CYS A 137 -29.28 -3.13 23.39
C CYS A 137 -27.94 -3.84 23.66
N ASN A 138 -27.20 -4.24 22.63
CA ASN A 138 -25.84 -4.77 22.70
C ASN A 138 -24.99 -4.47 21.44
N ASP A 139 -24.49 -3.24 21.40
CA ASP A 139 -23.53 -2.62 20.44
C ASP A 139 -22.18 -3.34 20.23
N ALA A 140 -22.03 -4.57 20.71
CA ALA A 140 -20.84 -5.39 20.53
C ALA A 140 -21.17 -6.76 19.90
N ASN A 141 -22.41 -6.95 19.46
CA ASN A 141 -22.88 -8.17 18.81
C ASN A 141 -23.97 -7.88 17.78
N ALA A 142 -23.58 -7.87 16.50
CA ALA A 142 -24.44 -7.59 15.35
C ALA A 142 -25.66 -8.53 15.17
N ASP A 143 -25.76 -9.61 15.95
CA ASP A 143 -26.94 -10.49 15.99
C ASP A 143 -28.02 -10.01 16.99
N ILE A 144 -27.74 -8.97 17.80
CA ILE A 144 -28.61 -8.48 18.87
C ILE A 144 -29.02 -7.04 18.58
N HIS A 145 -30.17 -6.86 17.94
CA HIS A 145 -30.69 -5.55 17.56
C HIS A 145 -32.21 -5.55 17.40
N PRO A 146 -32.85 -4.36 17.37
CA PRO A 146 -34.28 -4.24 17.09
C PRO A 146 -34.74 -5.06 15.87
N GLY A 147 -35.61 -6.03 16.13
CA GLY A 147 -36.20 -6.88 15.08
C GLY A 147 -35.37 -8.08 14.64
N ALA A 148 -34.28 -8.42 15.32
CA ALA A 148 -33.61 -9.72 15.18
C ALA A 148 -34.55 -10.88 15.56
N GLU A 149 -34.17 -12.11 15.20
CA GLU A 149 -34.89 -13.30 15.66
C GLU A 149 -34.55 -13.56 17.13
N ASP A 150 -35.57 -13.80 17.96
CA ASP A 150 -35.40 -14.02 19.41
C ASP A 150 -35.57 -15.52 19.70
N PRO A 151 -34.48 -16.30 19.81
CA PRO A 151 -34.56 -17.73 20.07
C PRO A 151 -35.05 -17.98 21.50
N THR A 152 -36.05 -18.84 21.65
CA THR A 152 -36.63 -19.12 22.97
C THR A 152 -35.65 -19.86 23.89
N GLY A 153 -35.39 -19.32 25.07
CA GLY A 153 -34.83 -20.05 26.21
C GLY A 153 -33.33 -19.88 26.44
N ASP A 154 -32.67 -18.95 25.75
CA ASP A 154 -31.30 -18.55 26.07
C ASP A 154 -31.23 -17.40 27.10
N GLY A 155 -32.37 -16.74 27.36
CA GLY A 155 -32.50 -15.65 28.32
C GLY A 155 -31.79 -14.37 27.87
N ILE A 156 -31.55 -14.20 26.57
CA ILE A 156 -31.03 -13.00 25.93
C ILE A 156 -32.19 -12.33 25.19
N ASP A 157 -32.34 -11.02 25.35
CA ASP A 157 -33.27 -10.22 24.53
C ASP A 157 -32.57 -9.90 23.21
N SER A 158 -32.66 -10.80 22.23
CA SER A 158 -31.93 -10.65 20.97
C SER A 158 -32.55 -9.58 20.07
N ASN A 159 -33.83 -9.27 20.23
CA ASN A 159 -34.55 -8.34 19.38
C ASN A 159 -34.80 -6.95 20.01
N CYS A 160 -34.20 -6.71 21.18
CA CYS A 160 -34.25 -5.48 21.97
C CYS A 160 -35.68 -4.95 22.21
N ASP A 161 -36.66 -5.83 22.44
CA ASP A 161 -38.07 -5.48 22.60
C ASP A 161 -38.53 -5.34 24.07
N ASP A 162 -37.59 -5.32 25.01
CA ASP A 162 -37.79 -5.32 26.47
C ASP A 162 -38.47 -6.62 26.99
N GLY A 163 -38.49 -7.69 26.19
CA GLY A 163 -38.90 -9.03 26.55
C GLY A 163 -37.69 -9.98 26.63
N LEU A 164 -37.60 -10.74 27.72
CA LEU A 164 -36.75 -11.93 27.70
C LEU A 164 -37.56 -13.04 27.04
N ASP A 165 -37.05 -13.62 25.95
CA ASP A 165 -37.64 -14.75 25.25
C ASP A 165 -39.11 -14.48 24.82
N ASN A 166 -39.40 -13.37 24.15
CA ASN A 166 -40.77 -12.84 23.99
C ASN A 166 -41.63 -13.57 22.92
N GLY A 167 -41.26 -14.80 22.55
CA GLY A 167 -42.03 -15.73 21.73
C GLY A 167 -43.26 -16.35 22.42
N GLU A 168 -43.52 -16.00 23.69
CA GLU A 168 -44.66 -16.48 24.47
C GLU A 168 -45.99 -15.83 24.02
N THR A 169 -46.69 -16.47 23.08
CA THR A 169 -48.16 -16.41 23.09
C THR A 169 -48.72 -17.39 24.12
N ASP A 170 -48.62 -17.08 25.42
CA ASP A 170 -49.41 -17.77 26.45
C ASP A 170 -50.80 -17.09 26.60
N PRO A 171 -51.91 -17.78 26.27
CA PRO A 171 -53.24 -17.35 26.64
C PRO A 171 -53.54 -17.70 28.12
N GLY A 172 -52.81 -17.07 29.04
CA GLY A 172 -53.33 -16.64 30.34
C GLY A 172 -52.79 -17.36 31.58
N THR A 173 -52.26 -16.56 32.51
CA THR A 173 -53.07 -16.03 33.62
C THR A 173 -52.39 -14.84 34.31
N ASP A 174 -53.12 -13.72 34.31
CA ASP A 174 -53.09 -12.73 35.39
C ASP A 174 -53.50 -13.39 36.71
N ASP A 175 -52.61 -13.42 37.71
CA ASP A 175 -52.89 -12.87 39.05
C ASP A 175 -51.65 -13.00 39.93
N GLY A 176 -51.09 -11.85 40.32
CA GLY A 176 -50.17 -11.80 41.44
C GLY A 176 -50.89 -12.16 42.75
N ASP A 177 -50.68 -13.37 43.27
CA ASP A 177 -50.93 -13.65 44.69
C ASP A 177 -49.81 -14.44 45.36
N THR A 178 -49.42 -13.88 46.50
CA THR A 178 -48.65 -14.47 47.56
C THR A 178 -49.41 -15.62 48.25
N GLY A 179 -48.85 -16.83 48.20
CA GLY A 179 -48.94 -17.75 49.34
C GLY A 179 -49.44 -19.17 49.05
N GLY A 180 -48.49 -20.11 49.18
CA GLY A 180 -48.60 -21.46 49.71
C GLY A 180 -49.91 -22.24 49.59
N ASP A 181 -49.85 -23.34 48.86
CA ASP A 181 -50.49 -24.59 49.27
C ASP A 181 -49.63 -25.78 48.86
N THR A 182 -49.77 -26.83 49.66
CA THR A 182 -48.95 -28.03 49.72
C THR A 182 -49.42 -29.10 48.74
N GLY A 183 -48.45 -29.67 48.00
CA GLY A 183 -48.50 -31.03 47.51
C GLY A 183 -48.93 -31.17 46.06
N GLU A 184 -47.94 -31.13 45.18
CA GLU A 184 -47.97 -31.80 43.89
C GLU A 184 -46.71 -32.66 43.84
N THR A 185 -46.82 -33.83 43.21
CA THR A 185 -45.80 -34.88 43.14
C THR A 185 -44.50 -34.34 42.57
N ASP A 186 -43.35 -34.79 43.11
CA ASP A 186 -42.04 -34.60 42.47
C ASP A 186 -42.15 -35.18 41.05
N LEU A 187 -42.39 -34.30 40.09
CA LEU A 187 -42.22 -34.56 38.68
C LEU A 187 -40.72 -34.72 38.50
N VAL A 188 -40.31 -35.96 38.19
CA VAL A 188 -38.91 -36.30 37.96
C VAL A 188 -38.73 -36.29 36.45
N ASP A 189 -37.67 -35.62 36.04
CA ASP A 189 -37.05 -35.74 34.72
C ASP A 189 -35.92 -36.77 34.91
N ALA A 190 -36.17 -38.01 34.48
CA ALA A 190 -35.34 -39.16 34.85
C ALA A 190 -34.18 -39.42 33.88
N ASP A 191 -34.27 -38.94 32.66
CA ASP A 191 -33.26 -39.05 31.60
C ASP A 191 -32.57 -37.72 31.25
N ALA A 192 -33.05 -36.60 31.82
CA ALA A 192 -32.46 -35.27 31.81
C ALA A 192 -32.54 -34.54 30.45
N ASP A 193 -33.62 -34.73 29.69
CA ASP A 193 -33.91 -33.96 28.47
C ASP A 193 -34.70 -32.67 28.72
N GLY A 194 -35.12 -32.42 29.97
CA GLY A 194 -35.85 -31.23 30.37
C GLY A 194 -37.37 -31.41 30.38
N SER A 195 -37.88 -32.59 30.02
CA SER A 195 -39.29 -32.94 30.12
C SER A 195 -39.57 -33.76 31.39
N TYR A 196 -40.74 -33.53 31.97
CA TYR A 196 -41.15 -34.20 33.19
C TYR A 196 -42.07 -35.38 32.88
N SER A 197 -42.01 -36.43 33.72
CA SER A 197 -42.77 -37.69 33.61
C SER A 197 -44.29 -37.63 33.35
N ASP A 198 -44.93 -36.45 33.43
CA ASP A 198 -46.35 -36.24 33.14
C ASP A 198 -46.64 -35.74 31.73
N VAL A 199 -45.63 -35.25 31.01
CA VAL A 199 -45.70 -34.81 29.62
C VAL A 199 -44.81 -35.67 28.71
N ASP A 200 -43.76 -36.26 29.27
CA ASP A 200 -42.86 -37.20 28.59
C ASP A 200 -43.47 -38.61 28.46
N CYS A 201 -43.53 -39.10 27.22
CA CYS A 201 -44.08 -40.40 26.87
C CYS A 201 -43.09 -41.58 27.09
N ASP A 202 -41.78 -41.32 27.23
CA ASP A 202 -40.76 -42.25 27.72
C ASP A 202 -39.65 -41.55 28.56
N ASP A 203 -39.97 -41.33 29.85
CA ASP A 203 -39.09 -40.82 30.95
C ASP A 203 -37.91 -41.75 31.30
N SER A 204 -37.33 -42.38 30.30
CA SER A 204 -36.11 -43.18 30.38
C SER A 204 -35.22 -43.06 29.14
N ASP A 205 -35.67 -42.32 28.13
CA ASP A 205 -34.99 -42.06 26.87
C ASP A 205 -35.05 -40.57 26.51
N ALA A 206 -33.95 -39.86 26.80
CA ALA A 206 -33.78 -38.42 26.55
C ALA A 206 -33.90 -37.98 25.06
N THR A 207 -34.26 -38.88 24.16
CA THR A 207 -34.56 -38.61 22.74
C THR A 207 -36.05 -38.63 22.43
N ILE A 208 -36.89 -38.90 23.44
CA ILE A 208 -38.34 -38.96 23.34
C ILE A 208 -38.91 -37.94 24.32
N TYR A 209 -39.37 -36.81 23.81
CA TYR A 209 -39.93 -35.73 24.63
C TYR A 209 -40.84 -34.82 23.81
N PRO A 210 -41.77 -34.09 24.46
CA PRO A 210 -42.60 -33.07 23.84
C PRO A 210 -41.83 -32.12 22.90
N GLY A 211 -42.07 -32.23 21.59
CA GLY A 211 -41.41 -31.43 20.56
C GLY A 211 -40.04 -31.93 20.10
N ALA A 212 -39.66 -33.17 20.41
CA ALA A 212 -38.55 -33.84 19.73
C ALA A 212 -38.87 -34.03 18.23
N THR A 213 -37.85 -34.30 17.41
CA THR A 213 -38.08 -34.59 15.99
C THR A 213 -38.42 -36.06 15.80
N GLU A 214 -39.53 -36.34 15.13
CA GLU A 214 -39.94 -37.69 14.72
C GLU A 214 -38.86 -38.40 13.88
N VAL A 215 -38.60 -39.67 14.18
CA VAL A 215 -37.74 -40.55 13.40
C VAL A 215 -38.49 -41.82 13.03
N GLU A 216 -38.26 -42.39 11.84
CA GLU A 216 -38.97 -43.61 11.35
C GLU A 216 -38.61 -44.90 12.13
N ASP A 217 -38.86 -44.92 13.44
CA ASP A 217 -38.63 -46.06 14.32
C ASP A 217 -39.92 -46.61 14.94
N SER A 218 -41.07 -46.05 14.56
CA SER A 218 -42.40 -46.40 15.04
C SER A 218 -42.63 -46.13 16.52
N LEU A 219 -41.85 -45.21 17.09
CA LEU A 219 -42.12 -44.55 18.36
C LEU A 219 -42.75 -43.18 18.07
N ASP A 220 -43.37 -42.62 19.10
CA ASP A 220 -43.91 -41.27 19.14
C ASP A 220 -42.81 -40.49 19.88
N ASN A 221 -41.87 -39.91 19.12
CA ASN A 221 -40.68 -39.25 19.67
C ASN A 221 -41.05 -37.89 20.26
N ASP A 222 -42.01 -37.20 19.65
CA ASP A 222 -42.40 -35.85 20.03
C ASP A 222 -43.58 -35.79 21.03
N CYS A 223 -44.11 -36.96 21.41
CA CYS A 223 -45.19 -37.16 22.37
C CYS A 223 -46.50 -36.41 22.02
N ASP A 224 -46.76 -36.11 20.75
CA ASP A 224 -47.99 -35.43 20.29
C ASP A 224 -49.20 -36.38 20.15
N GLY A 225 -48.94 -37.69 20.17
CA GLY A 225 -49.92 -38.77 20.15
C GLY A 225 -50.23 -39.33 18.76
N GLU A 226 -49.58 -38.85 17.71
CA GLU A 226 -49.44 -39.54 16.44
C GLU A 226 -48.09 -40.33 16.44
N ILE A 227 -47.77 -41.03 15.35
CA ILE A 227 -46.52 -41.82 15.24
C ILE A 227 -45.98 -41.59 13.83
N ASP A 228 -44.73 -41.17 13.71
CA ASP A 228 -43.99 -40.93 12.46
C ASP A 228 -44.68 -39.89 11.51
N GLU A 229 -45.43 -38.91 12.02
CA GLU A 229 -46.22 -37.94 11.22
C GLU A 229 -45.42 -36.77 10.65
N ASP A 230 -44.36 -36.35 11.35
CA ASP A 230 -43.44 -35.27 10.93
C ASP A 230 -42.10 -35.79 10.42
N CYS A 231 -42.04 -37.09 10.09
CA CYS A 231 -41.02 -37.66 9.21
C CYS A 231 -41.24 -37.17 7.77
N GLU A 232 -40.98 -35.88 7.51
CA GLU A 232 -40.87 -35.38 6.15
C GLU A 232 -39.71 -36.11 5.48
N VAL A 233 -40.03 -36.97 4.52
CA VAL A 233 -39.03 -37.72 3.75
C VAL A 233 -38.27 -36.70 2.89
N PRO A 234 -36.98 -36.38 3.15
CA PRO A 234 -36.20 -35.65 2.18
C PRO A 234 -35.67 -36.71 1.21
N ALA A 235 -36.37 -36.85 0.11
CA ALA A 235 -35.78 -37.31 -1.14
C ALA A 235 -36.30 -36.28 -2.16
N GLU A 236 -35.49 -35.54 -2.90
CA GLU A 236 -34.35 -35.98 -3.69
C GLU A 236 -33.48 -34.73 -3.99
N ASP A 237 -32.20 -34.80 -3.64
CA ASP A 237 -31.08 -34.00 -4.13
C ASP A 237 -30.08 -35.06 -4.62
N ALA A 238 -30.26 -35.56 -5.85
CA ALA A 238 -29.63 -36.79 -6.28
C ALA A 238 -28.16 -36.62 -6.72
N ASP A 239 -27.72 -35.39 -6.95
CA ASP A 239 -26.33 -35.03 -7.25
C ASP A 239 -25.62 -34.25 -6.12
N SER A 240 -26.36 -33.85 -5.09
CA SER A 240 -25.86 -33.26 -3.83
C SER A 240 -25.37 -31.81 -3.97
N ASP A 241 -26.03 -31.01 -4.78
CA ASP A 241 -25.70 -29.59 -5.00
C ASP A 241 -26.48 -28.61 -4.11
N GLY A 242 -27.38 -29.13 -3.27
CA GLY A 242 -28.17 -28.35 -2.31
C GLY A 242 -29.51 -27.86 -2.86
N TYR A 243 -29.82 -28.13 -4.13
CA TYR A 243 -31.14 -27.96 -4.71
C TYR A 243 -31.85 -29.31 -4.79
N SER A 244 -33.18 -29.27 -4.83
CA SER A 244 -34.00 -30.50 -4.90
C SER A 244 -34.59 -30.65 -6.28
N THR A 245 -34.97 -31.87 -6.67
CA THR A 245 -35.70 -32.22 -7.92
C THR A 245 -36.88 -31.32 -8.32
N VAL A 246 -37.42 -30.53 -7.39
CA VAL A 246 -38.53 -29.60 -7.65
C VAL A 246 -38.03 -28.23 -8.12
N SER A 247 -36.84 -27.83 -7.67
CA SER A 247 -36.18 -26.57 -8.01
C SER A 247 -35.12 -26.76 -9.09
N ASP A 248 -34.49 -27.93 -9.13
CA ASP A 248 -33.47 -28.32 -10.09
C ASP A 248 -34.09 -28.90 -11.38
N CYS A 249 -33.65 -28.38 -12.53
CA CYS A 249 -34.09 -28.79 -13.85
C CYS A 249 -33.29 -29.99 -14.42
N ASP A 250 -32.12 -30.31 -13.88
CA ASP A 250 -31.37 -31.56 -14.08
C ASP A 250 -30.70 -32.04 -12.79
N ASP A 251 -31.49 -32.67 -11.91
CA ASP A 251 -31.12 -33.31 -10.63
C ASP A 251 -30.17 -34.53 -10.78
N SER A 252 -29.35 -34.55 -11.82
CA SER A 252 -28.27 -35.51 -12.00
C SER A 252 -26.94 -34.86 -12.36
N ASP A 253 -26.90 -33.53 -12.41
CA ASP A 253 -25.77 -32.70 -12.79
C ASP A 253 -25.62 -31.52 -11.82
N THR A 254 -24.62 -31.59 -10.94
CA THR A 254 -24.38 -30.58 -9.89
C THR A 254 -24.11 -29.17 -10.41
N ASP A 255 -23.82 -29.04 -11.70
CA ASP A 255 -23.52 -27.77 -12.36
C ASP A 255 -24.80 -27.12 -12.95
N VAL A 256 -25.95 -27.78 -12.88
CA VAL A 256 -27.25 -27.31 -13.39
C VAL A 256 -28.21 -27.13 -12.22
N ASN A 257 -28.43 -25.88 -11.78
CA ASN A 257 -29.36 -25.58 -10.70
C ASN A 257 -29.75 -24.10 -10.68
N PRO A 258 -30.80 -23.69 -9.93
CA PRO A 258 -31.26 -22.30 -9.87
C PRO A 258 -30.24 -21.27 -9.36
N GLY A 259 -29.13 -21.71 -8.77
CA GLY A 259 -28.03 -20.85 -8.33
C GLY A 259 -26.81 -20.89 -9.26
N ALA A 260 -26.83 -21.73 -10.30
CA ALA A 260 -25.78 -21.83 -11.29
C ALA A 260 -25.77 -20.59 -12.18
N THR A 261 -24.61 -20.29 -12.74
CA THR A 261 -24.45 -19.22 -13.73
C THR A 261 -24.78 -19.78 -15.10
N GLU A 262 -25.70 -19.14 -15.81
CA GLU A 262 -26.14 -19.57 -17.14
C GLU A 262 -25.00 -19.51 -18.18
N ILE A 263 -24.69 -20.63 -18.84
CA ILE A 263 -23.72 -20.69 -19.93
C ILE A 263 -24.47 -20.64 -21.26
N CYS A 264 -24.66 -19.43 -21.78
CA CYS A 264 -25.43 -19.20 -23.00
C CYS A 264 -24.94 -20.02 -24.21
N GLY A 265 -25.86 -20.68 -24.92
CA GLY A 265 -25.62 -21.35 -26.20
C GLY A 265 -25.07 -22.78 -26.11
N ASN A 266 -24.93 -23.33 -24.89
CA ASN A 266 -24.53 -24.72 -24.67
C ASN A 266 -25.69 -25.72 -24.90
N GLY A 267 -26.94 -25.23 -25.03
CA GLY A 267 -28.15 -26.02 -25.22
C GLY A 267 -28.74 -26.61 -23.93
N VAL A 268 -28.22 -26.20 -22.77
CA VAL A 268 -28.65 -26.53 -21.40
C VAL A 268 -29.20 -25.25 -20.76
N ASP A 269 -30.11 -25.38 -19.80
CA ASP A 269 -30.70 -24.29 -19.01
C ASP A 269 -30.03 -24.40 -17.65
N ASP A 270 -28.81 -23.89 -17.52
CA ASP A 270 -27.94 -24.17 -16.36
C ASP A 270 -28.52 -23.52 -15.10
N ASP A 271 -29.13 -22.33 -15.21
CA ASP A 271 -29.75 -21.61 -14.09
C ASP A 271 -31.25 -21.92 -13.87
N CYS A 272 -31.80 -22.87 -14.64
CA CYS A 272 -33.21 -23.26 -14.61
C CYS A 272 -34.21 -22.08 -14.77
N SER A 273 -33.82 -20.98 -15.41
CA SER A 273 -34.62 -19.75 -15.54
C SER A 273 -35.62 -19.77 -16.70
N GLY A 274 -35.64 -20.84 -17.50
CA GLY A 274 -36.69 -21.08 -18.50
C GLY A 274 -36.19 -21.40 -19.90
N GLY A 275 -34.93 -21.82 -20.02
CA GLY A 275 -34.28 -22.34 -21.21
C GLY A 275 -33.01 -21.57 -21.54
N ASP A 276 -32.03 -22.29 -22.12
CA ASP A 276 -30.78 -21.76 -22.68
C ASP A 276 -30.93 -20.33 -23.24
N ALA A 277 -30.35 -19.37 -22.53
CA ALA A 277 -30.41 -17.96 -22.88
C ALA A 277 -29.72 -17.71 -24.23
N ASP A 278 -30.47 -17.23 -25.23
CA ASP A 278 -29.93 -16.87 -26.56
C ASP A 278 -29.17 -15.54 -26.45
N CYS A 279 -27.92 -15.59 -26.00
CA CYS A 279 -27.03 -14.44 -25.89
C CYS A 279 -26.59 -14.02 -27.29
N SER A 280 -26.80 -12.74 -27.60
CA SER A 280 -26.57 -12.19 -28.94
C SER A 280 -25.09 -12.18 -29.36
N GLU A 281 -24.18 -12.37 -28.40
CA GLU A 281 -22.75 -12.57 -28.59
C GLU A 281 -22.35 -13.76 -27.70
N PRO A 282 -21.94 -14.90 -28.26
CA PRO A 282 -21.59 -16.10 -27.49
C PRO A 282 -20.20 -15.96 -26.86
N ASP A 283 -20.07 -16.39 -25.61
CA ASP A 283 -18.79 -16.78 -24.97
C ASP A 283 -18.24 -17.98 -25.77
N ALA A 284 -17.13 -17.78 -26.49
CA ALA A 284 -16.66 -18.77 -27.46
C ALA A 284 -15.72 -19.84 -26.87
N ASP A 285 -15.12 -19.60 -25.72
CA ASP A 285 -14.17 -20.51 -25.06
C ASP A 285 -14.65 -21.05 -23.70
N ALA A 286 -15.79 -20.57 -23.21
CA ALA A 286 -16.53 -21.01 -22.04
C ALA A 286 -15.83 -20.74 -20.70
N ASP A 287 -15.19 -19.59 -20.54
CA ASP A 287 -14.66 -19.13 -19.25
C ASP A 287 -15.64 -18.28 -18.42
N GLY A 288 -16.83 -18.00 -18.96
CA GLY A 288 -17.87 -17.22 -18.29
C GLY A 288 -17.83 -15.73 -18.61
N SER A 289 -16.89 -15.28 -19.44
CA SER A 289 -16.81 -13.90 -19.95
C SER A 289 -17.30 -13.84 -21.38
N THR A 290 -18.08 -12.80 -21.70
CA THR A 290 -18.60 -12.62 -23.07
C THR A 290 -17.65 -11.76 -23.90
N ALA A 291 -17.66 -11.94 -25.21
CA ALA A 291 -16.84 -11.20 -26.18
C ALA A 291 -16.83 -9.65 -26.10
N ASP A 292 -17.75 -9.03 -25.34
CA ASP A 292 -17.77 -7.58 -25.10
C ASP A 292 -16.93 -7.14 -23.89
N VAL A 293 -16.61 -8.06 -22.98
CA VAL A 293 -15.73 -7.84 -21.81
C VAL A 293 -14.43 -8.63 -21.91
N ASP A 294 -14.41 -9.72 -22.67
CA ASP A 294 -13.22 -10.52 -22.92
C ASP A 294 -12.39 -9.97 -24.10
N CYS A 295 -11.11 -9.71 -23.83
CA CYS A 295 -10.15 -9.20 -24.79
C CYS A 295 -9.60 -10.26 -25.76
N ASP A 296 -9.72 -11.56 -25.45
CA ASP A 296 -9.52 -12.69 -26.37
C ASP A 296 -10.49 -13.86 -26.08
N ASP A 297 -11.75 -13.68 -26.52
CA ASP A 297 -12.91 -14.63 -26.52
C ASP A 297 -12.69 -15.95 -27.30
N ALA A 298 -11.44 -16.37 -27.49
CA ALA A 298 -11.05 -17.65 -28.03
C ALA A 298 -10.02 -18.39 -27.15
N ASP A 299 -9.60 -17.79 -26.04
CA ASP A 299 -8.65 -18.33 -25.07
C ASP A 299 -9.17 -18.16 -23.63
N ALA A 300 -9.76 -19.23 -23.08
CA ALA A 300 -10.30 -19.31 -21.71
C ALA A 300 -9.29 -19.05 -20.56
N SER A 301 -8.06 -18.64 -20.87
CA SER A 301 -7.09 -18.12 -19.89
C SER A 301 -6.99 -16.59 -19.88
N VAL A 302 -7.74 -15.92 -20.75
CA VAL A 302 -7.83 -14.47 -20.91
C VAL A 302 -9.27 -14.07 -20.58
N TYR A 303 -9.48 -13.42 -19.44
CA TYR A 303 -10.79 -12.94 -19.01
C TYR A 303 -10.65 -11.87 -17.93
N PRO A 304 -11.63 -10.97 -17.76
CA PRO A 304 -11.67 -10.02 -16.66
C PRO A 304 -11.34 -10.61 -15.28
N GLY A 305 -10.19 -10.25 -14.72
CA GLY A 305 -9.70 -10.75 -13.44
C GLY A 305 -8.98 -12.10 -13.48
N ALA A 306 -8.48 -12.52 -14.65
CA ALA A 306 -7.49 -13.59 -14.75
C ALA A 306 -6.18 -13.23 -14.01
N ILE A 307 -5.32 -14.22 -13.79
CA ILE A 307 -3.99 -13.96 -13.21
C ILE A 307 -3.02 -13.66 -14.34
N GLU A 308 -2.40 -12.49 -14.29
CA GLU A 308 -1.39 -12.04 -15.24
C GLU A 308 -0.13 -12.92 -15.27
N ILE A 309 0.41 -13.14 -16.47
CA ILE A 309 1.71 -13.76 -16.71
C ILE A 309 2.65 -12.67 -17.24
N ALA A 310 3.40 -12.07 -16.33
CA ALA A 310 4.29 -10.96 -16.63
C ALA A 310 5.18 -11.17 -17.86
N TYR A 311 5.22 -10.11 -18.70
CA TYR A 311 6.04 -9.94 -19.90
C TYR A 311 5.82 -10.95 -21.03
N ASP A 312 4.70 -11.65 -21.05
CA ASP A 312 4.37 -12.52 -22.19
C ASP A 312 3.67 -11.77 -23.34
N GLY A 313 3.34 -10.50 -23.11
CA GLY A 313 2.74 -9.55 -24.04
C GLY A 313 1.25 -9.77 -24.25
N ILE A 314 0.60 -10.53 -23.37
CA ILE A 314 -0.83 -10.81 -23.37
C ILE A 314 -1.38 -10.18 -22.09
N ASP A 315 -2.38 -9.33 -22.25
CA ASP A 315 -3.23 -8.81 -21.17
C ASP A 315 -4.25 -9.91 -20.87
N GLN A 316 -4.02 -10.71 -19.82
CA GLN A 316 -4.89 -11.83 -19.47
C GLN A 316 -6.11 -11.38 -18.71
N ASP A 317 -6.00 -10.36 -17.87
CA ASP A 317 -7.08 -9.88 -17.01
C ASP A 317 -7.94 -8.79 -17.65
N CYS A 318 -7.60 -8.41 -18.89
CA CYS A 318 -8.28 -7.43 -19.72
C CYS A 318 -8.38 -6.03 -19.08
N ASP A 319 -7.43 -5.66 -18.22
CA ASP A 319 -7.36 -4.32 -17.61
C ASP A 319 -6.80 -3.23 -18.56
N GLY A 320 -6.24 -3.65 -19.70
CA GLY A 320 -5.69 -2.79 -20.74
C GLY A 320 -4.17 -2.88 -20.92
N SER A 321 -3.47 -3.69 -20.12
CA SER A 321 -2.02 -3.89 -20.17
C SER A 321 -1.61 -5.29 -19.71
N ASP A 322 -0.43 -5.75 -20.17
CA ASP A 322 0.26 -6.89 -19.55
C ASP A 322 0.93 -6.42 -18.25
N LEU A 323 1.06 -7.28 -17.25
CA LEU A 323 1.81 -6.99 -16.02
C LEU A 323 3.30 -6.79 -16.32
N ASP A 324 3.69 -5.52 -16.46
CA ASP A 324 5.05 -5.09 -16.76
C ASP A 324 5.85 -4.61 -15.52
N ASP A 325 5.20 -4.53 -14.34
CA ASP A 325 5.75 -4.16 -13.02
C ASP A 325 5.32 -5.25 -12.01
N VAL A 326 6.21 -6.18 -11.70
CA VAL A 326 5.87 -7.41 -10.95
C VAL A 326 5.90 -7.22 -9.43
N ASP A 327 6.71 -6.30 -8.91
CA ASP A 327 6.84 -6.05 -7.46
C ASP A 327 6.07 -4.81 -6.97
N GLY A 328 5.57 -3.98 -7.90
CA GLY A 328 4.64 -2.89 -7.64
C GLY A 328 5.30 -1.63 -7.12
N ASP A 329 6.57 -1.41 -7.43
CA ASP A 329 7.31 -0.21 -7.04
C ASP A 329 7.13 0.98 -8.00
N GLY A 330 6.45 0.76 -9.12
CA GLY A 330 6.14 1.76 -10.14
C GLY A 330 7.16 1.82 -11.28
N TYR A 331 8.17 0.96 -11.28
CA TYR A 331 9.14 0.80 -12.36
C TYR A 331 8.85 -0.47 -13.16
N VAL A 332 9.18 -0.43 -14.46
CA VAL A 332 8.98 -1.57 -15.37
C VAL A 332 10.35 -2.13 -15.76
N TYR A 333 10.41 -3.40 -16.17
CA TYR A 333 11.63 -4.17 -16.50
C TYR A 333 12.67 -3.48 -17.42
N GLY A 334 12.27 -2.43 -18.16
CA GLY A 334 13.18 -1.65 -18.99
C GLY A 334 14.02 -0.62 -18.22
N ASP A 335 13.48 -0.13 -17.11
CA ASP A 335 14.05 0.88 -16.22
C ASP A 335 14.47 0.24 -14.88
N ASP A 336 13.83 -0.85 -14.47
CA ASP A 336 14.18 -1.67 -13.31
C ASP A 336 15.17 -2.80 -13.67
N CYS A 337 16.24 -2.93 -12.87
CA CYS A 337 17.28 -3.93 -13.01
C CYS A 337 16.98 -5.27 -12.27
N ASP A 338 16.06 -5.29 -11.31
CA ASP A 338 15.47 -6.50 -10.70
C ASP A 338 13.99 -6.28 -10.33
N ASP A 339 13.12 -6.38 -11.35
CA ASP A 339 11.64 -6.33 -11.31
C ASP A 339 11.00 -7.51 -10.55
N SER A 340 11.67 -8.03 -9.53
CA SER A 340 11.09 -8.96 -8.56
C SER A 340 11.35 -8.53 -7.12
N ASP A 341 11.95 -7.36 -6.94
CA ASP A 341 12.38 -6.78 -5.69
C ASP A 341 12.13 -5.27 -5.68
N ALA A 342 11.02 -4.85 -5.08
CA ALA A 342 10.59 -3.44 -4.97
C ALA A 342 11.59 -2.49 -4.27
N ASP A 343 12.65 -3.04 -3.68
CA ASP A 343 13.76 -2.32 -3.07
C ASP A 343 14.90 -2.02 -4.09
N VAL A 344 14.79 -2.48 -5.34
CA VAL A 344 15.76 -2.32 -6.43
C VAL A 344 15.10 -1.58 -7.59
N ASN A 345 15.37 -0.30 -7.76
CA ASN A 345 14.82 0.52 -8.84
C ASN A 345 15.58 1.83 -9.03
N PRO A 346 15.39 2.57 -10.14
CA PRO A 346 16.08 3.82 -10.43
C PRO A 346 16.08 4.93 -9.37
N ASP A 347 15.15 4.89 -8.41
CA ASP A 347 15.03 5.87 -7.33
C ASP A 347 15.47 5.32 -5.97
N ALA A 348 15.93 4.06 -5.90
CA ALA A 348 16.41 3.45 -4.67
C ALA A 348 17.68 4.15 -4.17
N ASP A 349 17.86 4.18 -2.85
CA ASP A 349 19.05 4.72 -2.20
C ASP A 349 19.92 3.55 -1.74
N GLU A 350 21.12 3.41 -2.30
CA GLU A 350 22.02 2.29 -1.97
C GLU A 350 22.51 2.36 -0.50
N THR A 351 22.36 3.51 0.18
CA THR A 351 22.78 3.65 1.58
C THR A 351 21.92 2.88 2.57
N ASP A 352 20.67 2.56 2.23
CA ASP A 352 19.76 1.84 3.13
C ASP A 352 20.10 0.33 3.21
N PHE A 353 20.81 -0.21 2.21
CA PHE A 353 21.20 -1.61 2.11
C PHE A 353 22.66 -1.87 2.55
N GLY A 354 23.52 -0.85 2.47
CA GLY A 354 24.97 -0.96 2.73
C GLY A 354 25.67 -1.80 1.66
N ILE A 355 26.96 -2.18 1.85
CA ILE A 355 27.66 -2.96 0.81
C ILE A 355 27.15 -4.41 0.75
N ASP A 356 26.18 -4.67 -0.10
CA ASP A 356 25.77 -6.02 -0.50
C ASP A 356 26.33 -6.42 -1.87
N GLY A 357 26.81 -5.43 -2.65
CA GLY A 357 27.37 -5.63 -3.98
C GLY A 357 26.31 -5.82 -5.06
N GLU A 358 25.10 -5.35 -4.82
CA GLU A 358 23.99 -5.22 -5.77
C GLU A 358 23.90 -3.76 -6.25
N ASP A 359 23.26 -3.53 -7.38
CA ASP A 359 23.09 -2.23 -8.04
C ASP A 359 21.64 -1.84 -7.77
N ASN A 360 21.37 -1.26 -6.60
CA ASN A 360 19.99 -1.06 -6.15
C ASN A 360 19.31 0.08 -6.88
N ASP A 361 20.05 1.10 -7.32
CA ASP A 361 19.53 2.28 -8.02
C ASP A 361 19.58 2.17 -9.56
N CYS A 362 19.97 1.00 -10.07
CA CYS A 362 20.04 0.66 -11.49
C CYS A 362 20.88 1.62 -12.35
N ASP A 363 21.84 2.35 -11.77
CA ASP A 363 22.68 3.32 -12.48
C ASP A 363 23.87 2.66 -13.22
N SER A 364 24.08 1.35 -12.98
CA SER A 364 25.21 0.52 -13.45
C SER A 364 26.52 0.69 -12.67
N ALA A 365 26.55 1.50 -11.63
CA ALA A 365 27.51 1.37 -10.56
C ALA A 365 26.93 0.45 -9.46
N VAL A 366 27.74 0.19 -8.46
CA VAL A 366 27.46 -0.77 -7.40
C VAL A 366 28.06 -0.17 -6.14
N ASP A 367 27.23 0.11 -5.15
CA ASP A 367 27.57 0.71 -3.86
C ASP A 367 28.30 2.08 -3.98
N GLU A 368 27.83 2.98 -4.84
CA GLU A 368 28.31 4.35 -5.09
C GLU A 368 27.79 5.41 -4.13
N ASP A 369 26.75 5.13 -3.35
CA ASP A 369 26.28 6.05 -2.32
C ASP A 369 27.16 6.04 -1.05
N TRP A 370 28.28 6.75 -1.15
CA TRP A 370 29.30 6.96 -0.13
C TRP A 370 28.92 7.96 0.98
N GLN A 371 28.71 7.49 2.21
CA GLN A 371 28.70 8.37 3.37
C GLN A 371 30.06 8.37 4.09
N ALA A 372 30.59 9.55 4.40
CA ALA A 372 31.77 9.70 5.25
C ALA A 372 31.63 10.84 6.26
N LYS A 373 31.98 10.57 7.52
CA LYS A 373 31.97 11.56 8.60
C LYS A 373 33.34 11.63 9.26
N VAL A 374 33.95 12.81 9.21
CA VAL A 374 35.25 13.08 9.83
C VAL A 374 35.04 13.87 11.10
N ILE A 375 35.46 13.32 12.24
CA ILE A 375 35.30 13.94 13.56
C ILE A 375 36.69 14.21 14.14
N ALA A 376 36.91 15.45 14.58
CA ALA A 376 38.10 15.81 15.33
C ALA A 376 37.70 16.23 16.76
N GLU A 377 38.18 15.50 17.76
CA GLU A 377 37.98 15.81 19.17
C GLU A 377 39.21 16.46 19.80
N TYR A 378 39.00 17.54 20.55
CA TYR A 378 40.04 18.35 21.18
C TYR A 378 39.89 18.39 22.70
N PRO A 379 41.01 18.40 23.45
CA PRO A 379 41.01 18.30 24.92
C PRO A 379 40.72 19.64 25.61
N SER A 380 40.71 20.76 24.86
CA SER A 380 40.47 22.10 25.38
C SER A 380 39.76 22.94 24.32
N SER A 381 39.04 24.00 24.73
CA SER A 381 38.35 24.87 23.77
C SER A 381 39.27 25.95 23.21
N SER A 382 39.43 25.97 21.89
CA SER A 382 40.08 27.02 21.07
C SER A 382 39.34 27.19 19.73
N TYR A 383 39.93 27.93 18.78
CA TYR A 383 39.43 28.07 17.41
C TYR A 383 40.02 26.96 16.53
N TYR A 384 39.15 26.24 15.81
CA TYR A 384 39.51 25.09 14.99
C TYR A 384 38.86 25.19 13.60
N VAL A 385 39.60 24.77 12.59
CA VAL A 385 39.08 24.57 11.23
C VAL A 385 39.45 23.16 10.81
N LEU A 386 38.46 22.34 10.56
CA LEU A 386 38.62 21.01 9.97
C LEU A 386 38.28 21.14 8.49
N ASN A 387 39.23 20.79 7.62
CA ASN A 387 38.97 20.70 6.18
C ASN A 387 39.20 19.24 5.79
N ALA A 388 38.30 18.65 5.04
CA ALA A 388 38.50 17.31 4.50
C ALA A 388 38.18 17.32 3.00
N SER A 389 38.86 16.45 2.27
CA SER A 389 38.76 16.37 0.82
C SER A 389 39.03 14.95 0.37
N PHE A 390 38.29 14.47 -0.63
CA PHE A 390 38.53 13.17 -1.21
C PHE A 390 39.73 13.18 -2.17
N TYR A 391 40.40 12.04 -2.31
CA TYR A 391 41.40 11.84 -3.35
C TYR A 391 41.12 10.65 -4.25
N THR A 392 41.45 10.79 -5.53
CA THR A 392 41.31 9.74 -6.56
C THR A 392 42.67 9.21 -7.00
N SER A 393 42.68 8.07 -7.69
CA SER A 393 43.94 7.46 -8.16
C SER A 393 44.74 8.39 -9.10
N GLY A 394 45.96 8.76 -8.69
CA GLY A 394 46.89 9.55 -9.50
C GLY A 394 46.83 11.08 -9.31
N ALA A 395 46.02 11.59 -8.39
CA ALA A 395 46.03 13.01 -8.03
C ALA A 395 47.14 13.35 -7.02
N THR A 396 47.68 14.57 -7.09
CA THR A 396 48.50 15.14 -6.01
C THR A 396 47.60 15.79 -4.95
N PRO A 397 48.03 15.91 -3.67
CA PRO A 397 47.22 16.44 -2.56
C PRO A 397 46.60 17.84 -2.78
N ASN A 398 47.07 18.58 -3.79
CA ASN A 398 46.61 19.93 -4.13
C ASN A 398 45.87 20.01 -5.48
N ALA A 399 45.47 18.88 -6.08
CA ALA A 399 44.94 18.83 -7.43
C ALA A 399 43.45 18.48 -7.55
N LEU A 400 42.69 18.40 -6.44
CA LEU A 400 41.29 17.95 -6.49
C LEU A 400 40.33 19.02 -5.98
N GLY A 401 39.18 19.10 -6.67
CA GLY A 401 38.23 20.21 -6.65
C GLY A 401 37.07 20.09 -5.67
N TRP A 402 37.13 19.16 -4.72
CA TRP A 402 36.07 18.93 -3.74
C TRP A 402 36.67 19.08 -2.34
N GLN A 403 36.36 20.18 -1.68
CA GLN A 403 36.88 20.52 -0.35
C GLN A 403 35.73 20.99 0.51
N GLU A 404 35.46 20.26 1.58
CA GLU A 404 34.53 20.71 2.61
C GLU A 404 35.28 21.19 3.84
N SER A 405 34.70 22.18 4.51
CA SER A 405 35.30 22.77 5.69
C SER A 405 34.24 23.09 6.73
N ASP A 406 34.44 22.59 7.95
CA ASP A 406 33.73 23.04 9.12
C ASP A 406 34.66 23.92 9.98
N THR A 407 34.10 24.99 10.52
CA THR A 407 34.84 25.98 11.31
C THR A 407 34.11 26.27 12.62
N GLU A 408 34.72 25.82 13.72
CA GLU A 408 34.19 26.07 15.05
C GLU A 408 35.05 27.06 15.83
N SER A 409 34.38 28.11 16.33
CA SER A 409 35.06 29.19 17.07
C SER A 409 35.26 28.88 18.56
N SER A 410 34.51 27.90 19.08
CA SER A 410 34.67 27.39 20.43
C SER A 410 33.97 26.04 20.60
N GLY A 411 34.71 24.99 20.91
CA GLY A 411 34.14 23.65 21.15
C GLY A 411 35.22 22.66 21.56
N THR A 412 34.82 21.42 21.84
CA THR A 412 35.73 20.28 22.03
C THR A 412 35.62 19.27 20.88
N THR A 413 34.72 19.49 19.94
CA THR A 413 34.46 18.60 18.80
C THR A 413 34.05 19.46 17.60
N THR A 414 34.50 19.11 16.40
CA THR A 414 34.09 19.66 15.11
C THR A 414 34.00 18.49 14.13
N SER A 415 33.08 18.54 13.18
CA SER A 415 32.86 17.44 12.24
C SER A 415 32.53 17.95 10.86
N VAL A 416 33.04 17.27 9.84
CA VAL A 416 32.64 17.46 8.44
C VAL A 416 31.94 16.19 8.00
N ASP A 417 30.72 16.36 7.50
CA ASP A 417 29.92 15.30 6.91
C ASP A 417 30.05 15.40 5.38
N PHE A 418 30.21 14.25 4.73
CA PHE A 418 30.18 14.10 3.29
C PHE A 418 28.99 13.21 2.95
N LEU A 419 28.06 13.78 2.20
CA LEU A 419 26.89 13.10 1.67
C LEU A 419 27.03 13.05 0.15
N THR A 420 26.65 11.94 -0.49
CA THR A 420 26.80 11.77 -1.94
C THR A 420 25.92 12.70 -2.75
N GLU A 421 24.76 13.10 -2.21
CA GLU A 421 23.87 14.10 -2.82
C GLU A 421 24.60 15.42 -3.17
N ASP A 422 25.64 15.79 -2.40
CA ASP A 422 26.40 17.02 -2.61
C ASP A 422 27.49 16.89 -3.69
N TYR A 423 27.92 15.67 -4.05
CA TYR A 423 29.14 15.41 -4.85
C TYR A 423 28.98 14.46 -6.05
N GLY A 424 27.89 13.70 -6.15
CA GLY A 424 27.66 12.69 -7.19
C GLY A 424 28.62 11.49 -7.11
N ASP A 425 28.67 10.66 -8.17
CA ASP A 425 29.46 9.41 -8.27
C ASP A 425 30.86 9.50 -7.64
N MET A 426 31.04 8.71 -6.58
CA MET A 426 32.27 8.62 -5.78
C MET A 426 33.08 7.33 -6.01
N SER A 427 32.66 6.44 -6.91
CA SER A 427 33.26 5.12 -7.18
C SER A 427 34.76 5.17 -7.56
N GLY A 428 35.26 6.34 -7.99
CA GLY A 428 36.66 6.61 -8.32
C GLY A 428 37.54 7.09 -7.15
N ALA A 429 36.98 7.30 -5.96
CA ALA A 429 37.70 7.77 -4.79
C ALA A 429 38.54 6.65 -4.15
N CYS A 430 39.75 7.02 -3.72
CA CYS A 430 40.71 6.13 -3.07
C CYS A 430 40.76 6.32 -1.54
N GLY A 431 40.23 7.44 -1.04
CA GLY A 431 40.15 7.75 0.38
C GLY A 431 40.04 9.23 0.66
N LEU A 432 40.34 9.61 1.91
CA LEU A 432 40.17 10.96 2.45
C LEU A 432 41.53 11.59 2.80
N ILE A 433 41.71 12.85 2.43
CA ILE A 433 42.75 13.75 2.93
C ILE A 433 42.10 14.71 3.92
N ILE A 434 42.56 14.67 5.16
CA ILE A 434 42.00 15.45 6.26
C ILE A 434 43.02 16.50 6.67
N ASN A 435 42.75 17.75 6.33
CA ASN A 435 43.57 18.91 6.65
C ASN A 435 43.02 19.61 7.91
N ILE A 436 43.74 19.50 9.02
CA ILE A 436 43.37 20.15 10.27
C ILE A 436 44.16 21.45 10.44
N ASN A 437 43.43 22.56 10.46
CA ASN A 437 43.96 23.91 10.65
C ASN A 437 43.55 24.43 12.03
N VAL A 438 44.48 24.42 12.98
CA VAL A 438 44.21 24.87 14.37
C VAL A 438 44.68 26.31 14.58
N GLY A 439 43.81 27.18 15.07
CA GLY A 439 44.13 28.61 15.23
C GLY A 439 44.43 29.06 16.66
N ASN A 440 45.72 29.19 16.98
CA ASN A 440 46.32 30.50 17.27
C ASN A 440 47.80 30.48 16.83
N PRO A 441 48.15 31.06 15.67
CA PRO A 441 49.48 30.97 15.06
C PRO A 441 50.61 31.64 15.87
N ALA A 442 50.30 32.24 17.02
CA ALA A 442 51.27 32.98 17.84
C ALA A 442 51.86 32.18 19.02
N THR A 443 51.28 31.06 19.47
CA THR A 443 51.72 30.42 20.72
C THR A 443 51.81 28.91 20.73
N ASP A 444 51.05 28.18 19.90
CA ASP A 444 50.92 26.74 20.09
C ASP A 444 51.14 26.00 18.78
N TRP A 445 52.27 25.30 18.69
CA TRP A 445 52.64 24.45 17.56
C TRP A 445 52.20 23.03 17.91
N TYR A 446 51.12 22.55 17.29
CA TYR A 446 50.54 21.24 17.58
C TYR A 446 50.86 20.16 16.54
N CYS A 447 51.61 20.50 15.50
CA CYS A 447 52.26 19.50 14.65
C CYS A 447 53.56 19.05 15.33
N VAL A 448 53.58 17.85 15.91
CA VAL A 448 54.76 17.28 16.58
C VAL A 448 55.30 16.13 15.75
N GLU A 449 56.56 16.22 15.31
CA GLU A 449 57.25 15.14 14.59
C GLU A 449 56.43 14.52 13.44
N TRP A 450 55.74 15.36 12.65
CA TRP A 450 54.93 14.95 11.49
C TRP A 450 53.61 14.25 11.85
N ALA A 451 53.05 14.44 13.03
CA ALA A 451 51.69 14.01 13.36
C ALA A 451 50.90 15.14 14.03
N ILE A 452 49.57 15.04 13.99
CA ILE A 452 48.71 15.83 14.88
C ILE A 452 49.10 15.51 16.33
N ASP A 453 49.06 16.50 17.22
CA ASP A 453 49.27 16.33 18.67
C ASP A 453 48.46 15.14 19.20
N GLU A 454 49.10 14.23 19.96
CA GLU A 454 48.49 13.02 20.56
C GLU A 454 47.25 13.31 21.43
N SER A 455 46.97 14.58 21.73
CA SER A 455 45.79 14.99 22.48
C SER A 455 44.56 15.27 21.62
N VAL A 456 44.69 15.29 20.29
CA VAL A 456 43.56 15.35 19.34
C VAL A 456 43.22 13.93 18.91
N ALA A 457 41.95 13.56 19.01
CA ALA A 457 41.47 12.31 18.43
C ALA A 457 40.88 12.57 17.05
N LEU A 458 41.24 11.75 16.06
CA LEU A 458 40.70 11.76 14.71
C LEU A 458 39.98 10.43 14.44
N ASP A 459 38.66 10.50 14.35
CA ASP A 459 37.82 9.37 13.98
C ASP A 459 37.20 9.66 12.61
N VAL A 460 37.37 8.72 11.68
CA VAL A 460 36.72 8.76 10.38
C VAL A 460 35.74 7.61 10.33
N TRP A 461 34.46 7.92 10.25
CA TRP A 461 33.47 6.93 9.88
C TRP A 461 33.32 6.97 8.36
N HIS A 462 33.39 5.81 7.74
CA HIS A 462 33.12 5.63 6.34
C HIS A 462 32.58 4.24 6.14
N ASP A 463 31.41 4.15 5.50
CA ASP A 463 30.90 2.88 5.01
C ASP A 463 30.79 1.81 6.13
N GLY A 464 30.14 2.19 7.22
CA GLY A 464 29.95 1.33 8.40
C GLY A 464 31.23 1.04 9.23
N VAL A 465 32.41 1.44 8.75
CA VAL A 465 33.71 1.18 9.39
C VAL A 465 34.24 2.47 10.02
N TRP A 466 34.77 2.33 11.24
CA TRP A 466 35.52 3.39 11.91
C TRP A 466 37.01 3.21 11.67
N TYR A 467 37.65 4.26 11.19
CA TYR A 467 39.09 4.38 11.02
C TYR A 467 39.62 5.37 12.05
N ASP A 468 40.72 5.01 12.72
CA ASP A 468 41.36 5.83 13.75
C ASP A 468 42.77 6.29 13.30
N GLU A 469 43.55 6.92 14.18
CA GLU A 469 44.88 7.41 13.78
C GLU A 469 45.86 6.29 13.37
N SER A 470 45.58 5.04 13.70
CA SER A 470 46.38 3.89 13.28
C SER A 470 46.20 3.51 11.81
N ASP A 471 45.12 3.99 11.18
CA ASP A 471 44.81 3.78 9.76
C ASP A 471 45.39 4.88 8.85
N VAL A 472 46.05 5.87 9.44
CA VAL A 472 46.73 6.94 8.69
C VAL A 472 47.95 6.38 7.94
N VAL A 473 47.92 6.50 6.61
CA VAL A 473 48.98 5.99 5.73
C VAL A 473 50.09 7.00 5.48
N GLU A 474 49.77 8.30 5.56
CA GLU A 474 50.72 9.38 5.36
C GLU A 474 50.32 10.62 6.18
N TRP A 475 51.32 11.31 6.69
CA TRP A 475 51.16 12.59 7.35
C TRP A 475 51.89 13.70 6.58
N ILE A 476 51.19 14.80 6.34
CA ILE A 476 51.72 15.97 5.61
C ILE A 476 51.74 17.16 6.59
N ALA A 477 52.89 17.80 6.77
CA ALA A 477 53.01 18.95 7.68
C ALA A 477 53.56 20.19 6.96
N ASP A 478 52.84 21.31 7.07
CA ASP A 478 53.34 22.63 6.65
C ASP A 478 53.74 23.45 7.88
N ASN A 479 55.06 23.44 8.15
CA ASN A 479 55.68 24.19 9.24
C ASN A 479 55.60 25.71 9.08
N SER A 480 55.18 26.23 7.92
CA SER A 480 55.05 27.67 7.68
C SER A 480 53.67 28.21 8.02
N SER A 481 52.62 27.39 7.89
CA SER A 481 51.23 27.71 8.23
C SER A 481 50.80 27.17 9.60
N GLY A 482 51.50 26.15 10.12
CA GLY A 482 51.08 25.43 11.33
C GLY A 482 49.99 24.38 11.06
N SER A 483 49.83 23.98 9.80
CA SER A 483 48.83 23.02 9.33
C SER A 483 49.39 21.59 9.33
N CYS A 484 48.58 20.62 9.72
CA CYS A 484 48.85 19.19 9.59
C CYS A 484 47.72 18.54 8.79
N ALA A 485 48.06 17.59 7.92
CA ALA A 485 47.11 16.76 7.24
C ALA A 485 47.40 15.28 7.45
N ALA A 486 46.34 14.50 7.62
CA ALA A 486 46.37 13.05 7.66
C ALA A 486 45.77 12.52 6.35
N VAL A 487 46.41 11.53 5.75
CA VAL A 487 45.84 10.77 4.63
C VAL A 487 45.35 9.44 5.18
N VAL A 488 44.04 9.22 5.09
CA VAL A 488 43.39 7.96 5.48
C VAL A 488 42.95 7.27 4.20
N GLN A 489 43.43 6.04 4.01
CA GLN A 489 43.01 5.22 2.88
C GLN A 489 41.83 4.35 3.34
N THR A 490 40.63 4.70 2.88
CA THR A 490 39.42 3.96 3.23
C THR A 490 39.12 2.82 2.25
N ASN A 491 39.59 2.91 0.99
CA ASN A 491 39.42 1.87 -0.02
C ASN A 491 40.78 1.28 -0.51
N PRO A 492 41.07 -0.02 -0.24
CA PRO A 492 42.33 -0.66 -0.61
C PRO A 492 42.37 -1.23 -2.04
N SER A 493 41.56 -0.72 -2.98
CA SER A 493 41.53 -1.21 -4.37
C SER A 493 42.92 -1.14 -5.04
N SER A 494 43.20 -2.09 -5.94
CA SER A 494 44.54 -2.25 -6.56
C SER A 494 44.97 -1.08 -7.48
N SER A 495 44.06 -0.17 -7.81
CA SER A 495 44.27 1.08 -8.54
C SER A 495 44.74 2.23 -7.65
N CYS A 496 44.49 2.16 -6.33
CA CYS A 496 44.87 3.19 -5.38
C CYS A 496 46.34 3.00 -4.95
N THR A 497 47.25 3.73 -5.61
CA THR A 497 48.66 3.77 -5.20
C THR A 497 48.84 4.73 -4.03
N PRO A 498 49.53 4.33 -2.94
CA PRO A 498 49.85 5.25 -1.84
C PRO A 498 50.56 6.49 -2.36
N ILE A 499 50.09 7.65 -1.93
CA ILE A 499 50.74 8.93 -2.21
C ILE A 499 52.17 8.82 -1.66
N ASN A 500 53.15 8.99 -2.53
CA ASN A 500 54.56 9.12 -2.15
C ASN A 500 54.93 10.54 -2.53
N ASP A 501 54.71 11.49 -1.63
CA ASP A 501 55.30 12.80 -1.82
C ASP A 501 56.78 12.74 -1.40
N THR A 502 57.66 12.54 -2.38
CA THR A 502 59.11 12.65 -2.20
C THR A 502 59.65 14.05 -2.52
N ASP A 503 58.81 15.07 -2.70
CA ASP A 503 59.31 16.42 -2.98
C ASP A 503 59.63 17.18 -1.67
N GLU A 504 60.90 17.05 -1.28
CA GLU A 504 61.65 17.87 -0.29
C GLU A 504 61.62 19.39 -0.54
#